data_AF-A0A8J3I5F4-F1
#
_entry.id   AF-A0A8J3I5F4-F1
#
_cell.length_a   1.000
_cell.length_b   1.000
_cell.length_c   1.000
_cell.angle_alpha   90.00
_cell.angle_beta   90.00
_cell.angle_gamma   90.00
#
_symmetry.space_group_name_H-M   'P 1'
#
loop_
_entity.id
_entity.type
_entity.pdbx_description
1 polymer ?
#
loop_
_entity_poly.entity_id
_entity_poly.type
_entity_poly.pdbx_seq_one_letter_code
_entity_poly.pdbx_strand_id
1 'polypeptide(L)' 'MIRGRPVVVMSNNDASVIARNRAAKGIAIGMGYLSFKSERSLNDITWLSLACAMPSTKDLSERIMTMLARFGIAYWLMV' A
#
# COMPACT_ATOMS: atom_id res chain seq x y z
N MET A 1 5.80 12.62 -8.32
CA MET A 1 5.17 11.87 -9.45
C MET A 1 5.75 10.47 -9.49
N ILE A 2 4.93 9.42 -9.35
CA ILE A 2 5.37 8.01 -9.33
C ILE A 2 4.69 7.17 -10.44
N ARG A 3 4.04 7.85 -11.40
CA ARG A 3 3.31 7.21 -12.51
C ARG A 3 4.30 6.49 -13.42
N GLY A 4 4.02 5.22 -13.73
CA GLY A 4 4.80 4.40 -14.66
C GLY A 4 5.96 3.60 -14.07
N ARG A 5 6.31 3.80 -12.80
CA ARG A 5 7.35 3.00 -12.12
C ARG A 5 6.73 1.91 -11.24
N PRO A 6 7.40 0.77 -11.03
CA PRO A 6 6.98 -0.20 -10.01
C PRO A 6 7.15 0.45 -8.62
N VAL A 7 6.05 0.50 -7.87
CA VAL A 7 5.99 1.13 -6.54
C VAL A 7 5.45 0.13 -5.53
N VAL A 8 6.13 0.07 -4.40
CA VAL A 8 5.78 -0.78 -3.27
C VAL A 8 5.83 0.04 -2.00
N VAL A 9 4.86 -0.21 -1.12
CA VAL A 9 4.77 0.35 0.21
C VAL A 9 5.14 -0.77 1.19
N MET A 10 6.08 -0.50 2.07
CA MET A 10 6.51 -1.44 3.10
C MET A 10 5.99 -1.04 4.48
N SER A 11 5.75 -2.06 5.30
CA SER A 11 5.68 -1.92 6.75
C SER A 11 7.04 -1.44 7.25
N ASN A 12 7.02 -0.39 8.06
CA ASN A 12 8.22 0.14 8.69
C ASN A 12 8.88 -0.85 9.66
N ASN A 13 8.12 -1.76 10.26
CA ASN A 13 8.62 -2.63 11.33
C ASN A 13 9.35 -3.86 10.79
N ASP A 14 8.83 -4.45 9.72
CA ASP A 14 9.27 -5.77 9.25
C ASP A 14 9.76 -5.75 7.79
N ALA A 15 9.85 -4.57 7.18
CA ALA A 15 10.22 -4.38 5.77
C ALA A 15 9.40 -5.27 4.79
N SER A 16 8.19 -5.64 5.21
CA SER A 16 7.26 -6.45 4.45
C SER A 16 6.38 -5.57 3.56
N VAL A 17 6.14 -5.98 2.32
CA VAL A 17 5.30 -5.24 1.37
C VAL A 17 3.83 -5.30 1.80
N ILE A 18 3.27 -4.14 2.16
CA ILE A 18 1.86 -3.98 2.60
C ILE A 18 0.96 -3.37 1.52
N ALA A 19 1.53 -2.75 0.48
CA ALA A 19 0.79 -2.36 -0.72
C ALA A 19 1.72 -2.30 -1.93
N ARG A 20 1.15 -2.42 -3.13
CA ARG A 20 1.90 -2.40 -4.39
C ARG A 20 1.02 -1.94 -5.54
N ASN A 21 1.64 -1.33 -6.55
CA ASN A 21 0.94 -0.95 -7.77
C ASN A 21 0.93 -2.07 -8.83
N ARG A 22 0.20 -1.87 -9.93
CA ARG A 22 0.08 -2.85 -11.03
C ARG A 22 1.43 -3.18 -11.67
N ALA A 23 2.33 -2.20 -11.82
CA ALA A 23 3.66 -2.41 -12.37
C ALA A 23 4.50 -3.34 -11.47
N ALA A 24 4.47 -3.14 -10.15
CA ALA A 24 5.11 -4.02 -9.18
C ALA A 24 4.51 -5.44 -9.15
N LYS A 25 3.19 -5.57 -9.40
CA LYS A 25 2.55 -6.89 -9.57
C LYS A 25 3.05 -7.62 -10.82
N GLY A 26 3.32 -6.90 -11.92
CA GLY A 26 3.83 -7.48 -13.16
C GLY A 26 5.23 -8.09 -13.04
N ILE A 27 6.05 -7.61 -12.10
CA ILE A 27 7.40 -8.12 -11.82
C ILE A 27 7.45 -9.09 -10.63
N ALA A 28 6.31 -9.70 -10.31
CA ALA A 28 6.16 -10.77 -9.30
C ALA A 28 6.44 -10.38 -7.84
N ILE A 29 6.41 -9.09 -7.47
CA ILE A 29 6.51 -8.70 -6.05
C ILE A 29 5.17 -8.95 -5.38
N GLY A 30 5.05 -9.98 -4.55
CA GLY A 30 3.83 -10.34 -3.82
C GLY A 30 3.45 -9.36 -2.69
N MET A 31 2.25 -9.54 -2.13
CA MET A 31 1.94 -9.00 -0.80
C MET A 31 2.69 -9.82 0.25
N GLY A 32 3.12 -9.20 1.34
CA GLY A 32 3.91 -9.89 2.38
C GLY A 32 5.35 -10.19 1.98
N TYR A 33 5.79 -9.70 0.81
CA TYR A 33 7.15 -9.90 0.32
C TYR A 33 8.15 -9.18 1.22
N LEU A 34 9.17 -9.89 1.69
CA LEU A 34 10.22 -9.33 2.57
C LEU A 34 11.36 -8.79 1.71
N SER A 35 11.52 -7.47 1.64
CA SER A 35 12.49 -6.82 0.76
C SER A 35 13.94 -7.22 1.04
N PHE A 36 14.26 -7.52 2.30
CA PHE A 36 15.60 -7.92 2.75
C PHE A 36 15.94 -9.41 2.53
N LYS A 37 14.94 -10.26 2.25
CA LYS A 37 15.16 -11.69 1.88
C LYS A 37 15.17 -11.90 0.37
N SER A 38 15.10 -10.81 -0.38
CA SER A 38 15.15 -10.84 -1.84
C SER A 38 16.53 -11.24 -2.33
N GLU A 39 16.65 -12.41 -2.97
CA GLU A 39 17.84 -12.77 -3.76
C GLU A 39 17.92 -12.02 -5.11
N ARG A 40 16.83 -11.34 -5.51
CA ARG A 40 16.80 -10.55 -6.75
C ARG A 40 17.30 -9.14 -6.50
N SER A 41 18.08 -8.61 -7.44
CA SER A 41 18.37 -7.18 -7.48
C SER A 41 17.08 -6.43 -7.81
N LEU A 42 16.62 -5.60 -6.88
CA LEU A 42 15.37 -4.84 -6.99
C LEU A 42 15.64 -3.34 -7.17
N ASN A 43 16.76 -3.01 -7.83
CA ASN A 43 17.28 -1.64 -7.98
C ASN A 43 16.33 -0.70 -8.74
N ASP A 44 15.48 -1.25 -9.62
CA ASP A 44 14.53 -0.45 -10.43
C ASP A 44 13.17 -0.21 -9.73
N ILE A 45 13.00 -0.70 -8.51
CA ILE A 45 11.76 -0.54 -7.74
C ILE A 45 11.83 0.69 -6.87
N THR A 46 10.78 1.51 -6.93
CA THR A 46 10.61 2.61 -5.99
C THR A 46 10.06 2.05 -4.68
N TRP A 47 10.95 1.86 -3.72
CA TRP A 47 10.64 1.44 -2.36
C TRP A 47 10.20 2.63 -1.52
N LEU A 48 8.96 2.59 -1.03
CA LEU A 48 8.46 3.56 -0.07
C LEU A 48 8.30 2.85 1.27
N SER A 49 9.19 3.15 2.22
CA SER A 49 8.94 2.82 3.63
C SER A 49 8.07 3.94 4.21
N LEU A 50 6.87 3.59 4.69
CA LEU A 50 6.01 4.55 5.36
C LEU A 50 6.12 4.33 6.86
N ALA A 51 6.43 5.39 7.60
CA ALA A 51 6.26 5.41 9.05
C ALA A 51 4.78 5.17 9.41
N CYS A 52 4.55 4.65 10.61
CA CYS A 52 3.24 4.31 11.17
C CYS A 52 2.15 5.33 10.78
N ALA A 53 1.14 4.87 10.04
CA ALA A 53 -0.05 5.60 9.59
C ALA A 53 0.19 7.08 9.18
N MET A 54 0.64 7.30 7.95
CA MET A 54 0.74 8.66 7.40
C MET A 54 -0.64 9.37 7.44
N PRO A 55 -0.72 10.61 7.95
CA PRO A 55 -1.98 11.37 8.08
C PRO A 55 -2.80 11.47 6.77
N SER A 56 -2.12 11.51 5.63
CA SER A 56 -2.74 11.60 4.31
C SER A 56 -3.51 10.34 3.90
N THR A 57 -3.09 9.15 4.31
CA THR A 57 -3.83 7.90 4.04
C THR A 57 -5.05 7.79 4.95
N LYS A 58 -4.95 8.29 6.19
CA LYS A 58 -6.05 8.29 7.16
C LYS A 58 -7.17 9.24 6.74
N ASP A 59 -6.84 10.48 6.38
CA ASP A 59 -7.81 11.46 5.87
C ASP A 59 -8.53 10.95 4.61
N LEU A 60 -7.80 10.32 3.69
CA LEU A 60 -8.40 9.69 2.51
C LEU A 60 -9.41 8.59 2.89
N SER A 61 -9.04 7.72 3.84
CA SER A 61 -9.92 6.65 4.33
C SER A 61 -11.19 7.22 4.96
N GLU A 62 -11.05 8.21 5.85
CA GLU A 62 -12.16 8.87 6.52
C GLU A 62 -13.12 9.52 5.52
N ARG A 63 -12.59 10.19 4.48
CA ARG A 63 -13.41 10.80 3.42
C ARG A 63 -14.18 9.76 2.60
N ILE A 64 -13.53 8.65 2.23
CA ILE A 64 -14.18 7.56 1.50
C ILE A 64 -15.29 6.94 2.36
N MET A 65 -15.01 6.64 3.63
CA MET A 65 -15.98 6.08 4.56
C MET A 65 -17.18 7.02 4.77
N THR A 66 -16.92 8.33 4.89
CA THR A 66 -17.96 9.36 4.98
C THR A 66 -18.84 9.39 3.72
N MET A 67 -18.25 9.28 2.52
CA MET A 67 -19.01 9.19 1.27
C MET A 67 -19.86 7.92 1.20
N LEU A 68 -19.30 6.75 1.55
CA LEU A 68 -20.02 5.48 1.55
C LEU A 68 -21.20 5.47 2.54
N ALA A 69 -21.03 6.08 3.72
CA ALA A 69 -22.09 6.26 4.70
C ALA A 69 -23.24 7.12 4.16
N ARG A 70 -22.91 8.20 3.42
CA ARG A 70 -23.90 9.09 2.82
C ARG A 70 -24.75 8.43 1.73
N PHE A 71 -24.22 7.44 1.01
CA PHE A 71 -24.94 6.69 -0.02
C PHE A 71 -25.57 5.38 0.50
N GLY A 72 -25.61 5.16 1.82
CA GLY A 72 -26.35 4.06 2.44
C GLY A 72 -25.67 2.68 2.37
N ILE A 73 -24.38 2.61 2.03
CA ILE A 73 -23.63 1.34 1.93
C ILE A 73 -23.16 0.85 3.32
N ALA A 74 -23.27 1.68 4.36
CA ALA A 74 -22.79 1.40 5.70
C ALA A 74 -23.90 0.90 6.63
N TYR A 75 -24.22 -0.40 6.58
CA TYR A 75 -24.97 -1.06 7.66
C TYR A 75 -24.31 -2.33 8.22
N TRP A 76 -23.22 -2.82 7.63
CA TRP A 76 -22.68 -4.15 7.96
C TRP A 76 -21.21 -4.20 8.42
N LEU A 77 -20.52 -3.07 8.58
CA LEU A 77 -19.07 -3.03 8.90
C LEU A 77 -18.73 -2.38 10.26
N MET A 78 -19.73 -2.10 11.09
CA MET A 78 -19.56 -1.56 12.47
C MET A 78 -19.97 -2.56 13.57
N VAL A 79 -20.07 -3.87 13.25
CA VAL A 79 -20.20 -4.97 14.23
C VAL A 79 -18.95 -5.84 14.16
#